data_AF-A0A538EDA4-F1
#
_entry.id   AF-A0A538EDA4-F1
#
_cell.length_a   1.000
_cell.length_b   1.000
_cell.length_c   1.000
_cell.angle_alpha   90.00
_cell.angle_beta   90.00
_cell.angle_gamma   90.00
#
_symmetry.space_group_name_H-M   'P 1'
#
loop_
_entity.id
_entity.type
_entity.pdbx_description
1 polymer ?
#
loop_
_entity_poly.entity_id
_entity_poly.type
_entity_poly.pdbx_seq_one_letter_code
_entity_poly.pdbx_strand_id
1 'polypeptide(L)'
;QATALGNARSQTHSLLPVHRRLLADLERDGRLDRTIEAMPTDEELEQRYATGTGLTSPEFAVQLAYVKIALEDEINSSTLPDDPWTRQVLLDYFPTPLRERYADRMDSHALRREIITTQLVNEVVNRGGSTFVYRAVEETGASPADVLRAYLIVRDTYGLTELWRAVEALDNRVPTNAQTTVYLEVRRLLDRAVRWLVTNHRVPLDVTAEIARMRPGVAGLLPRLGALFRGREREALRTYAQHLHTLGIPGELADWATRILYGFGLLDIVALADTLGRDTAEVASVYFVLSERFRVDNLLSRISLLPRNDRYETLARMALRYDLYAALAALTGEVLSSTSADLPAEDRVTEWEHANAAAISRARNAMGDFEDGRSDLAALSVLLRQIRTLVRTASA
;
A
#
# COMPACT_ATOMS: atom_id res chain seq x y z
N GLN A 1 18.02 -10.35 0.97
CA GLN A 1 17.43 -11.48 0.20
C GLN A 1 16.81 -12.55 1.11
N ALA A 2 17.50 -13.04 2.15
CA ALA A 2 16.95 -14.06 3.07
C ALA A 2 15.58 -13.67 3.69
N THR A 3 15.42 -12.42 4.13
CA THR A 3 14.14 -11.89 4.65
C THR A 3 13.03 -11.92 3.62
N ALA A 4 13.33 -11.65 2.34
CA ALA A 4 12.34 -11.66 1.27
C ALA A 4 11.78 -13.07 1.03
N LEU A 5 12.65 -14.08 1.00
CA LEU A 5 12.27 -15.50 0.94
C LEU A 5 11.53 -15.94 2.21
N GLY A 6 12.00 -15.50 3.38
CA GLY A 6 11.34 -15.74 4.66
C GLY A 6 9.88 -15.27 4.66
N ASN A 7 9.65 -14.04 4.21
CA ASN A 7 8.33 -13.44 4.10
C ASN A 7 7.48 -14.13 3.02
N ALA A 8 8.06 -14.51 1.87
CA ALA A 8 7.33 -15.23 0.82
C ALA A 8 6.72 -16.54 1.34
N ARG A 9 7.46 -17.29 2.18
CA ARG A 9 6.98 -18.55 2.79
C ARG A 9 5.71 -18.38 3.63
N SER A 10 5.56 -17.24 4.29
CA SER A 10 4.38 -16.96 5.12
C SER A 10 3.09 -16.74 4.30
N GLN A 11 3.23 -16.46 3.00
CA GLN A 11 2.12 -16.14 2.10
C GLN A 11 1.98 -17.12 0.93
N THR A 12 2.82 -18.17 0.88
CA THR A 12 2.98 -19.11 -0.23
C THR A 12 1.66 -19.61 -0.81
N HIS A 13 0.82 -20.22 0.03
CA HIS A 13 -0.43 -20.80 -0.43
C HIS A 13 -1.38 -19.72 -0.96
N SER A 14 -1.53 -18.64 -0.17
CA SER A 14 -2.45 -17.55 -0.54
C SER A 14 -2.07 -16.90 -1.88
N LEU A 15 -0.78 -16.73 -2.16
CA LEU A 15 -0.30 -16.06 -3.37
C LEU A 15 -0.01 -17.01 -4.53
N LEU A 16 -0.20 -18.33 -4.35
CA LEU A 16 0.09 -19.32 -5.39
C LEU A 16 -0.60 -19.03 -6.74
N PRO A 17 -1.87 -18.58 -6.80
CA PRO A 17 -2.48 -18.21 -8.07
C PRO A 17 -1.73 -17.09 -8.79
N VAL A 18 -1.15 -16.14 -8.06
CA VAL A 18 -0.33 -15.06 -8.63
C VAL A 18 1.04 -15.59 -9.06
N HIS A 19 1.67 -16.43 -8.24
CA HIS A 19 2.95 -17.05 -8.58
C HIS A 19 2.84 -17.87 -9.87
N ARG A 20 1.75 -18.62 -10.07
CA ARG A 20 1.49 -19.37 -11.29
C ARG A 20 1.38 -18.48 -12.52
N ARG A 21 0.59 -17.38 -12.46
CA ARG A 21 0.48 -16.43 -13.57
C ARG A 21 1.83 -15.78 -13.91
N LEU A 22 2.59 -15.40 -12.90
CA LEU A 22 3.92 -14.83 -13.07
C LEU A 22 4.90 -15.81 -13.75
N LEU A 23 4.87 -17.10 -13.40
CA LEU A 23 5.70 -18.11 -14.09
C LEU A 23 5.28 -18.27 -15.56
N ALA A 24 3.97 -18.31 -15.82
CA ALA A 24 3.45 -18.43 -17.18
C ALA A 24 3.79 -17.21 -18.04
N ASP A 25 3.81 -16.01 -17.47
CA ASP A 25 4.21 -14.78 -18.17
C ASP A 25 5.72 -14.79 -18.47
N LEU A 26 6.56 -15.18 -17.50
CA LEU A 26 8.01 -15.31 -17.72
C LEU A 26 8.36 -16.35 -18.81
N GLU A 27 7.64 -17.47 -18.88
CA GLU A 27 7.81 -18.45 -19.96
C GLU A 27 7.33 -17.92 -21.31
N ARG A 28 6.17 -17.26 -21.34
CA ARG A 28 5.61 -16.68 -22.58
C ARG A 28 6.57 -15.68 -23.20
N ASP A 29 7.23 -14.89 -22.36
CA ASP A 29 8.22 -13.89 -22.77
C ASP A 29 9.59 -14.49 -23.11
N GLY A 30 9.73 -15.82 -23.06
CA GLY A 30 10.97 -16.54 -23.35
C GLY A 30 12.07 -16.34 -22.30
N ARG A 31 11.71 -15.83 -21.11
CA ARG A 31 12.65 -15.53 -20.02
C ARG A 31 12.91 -16.73 -19.12
N LEU A 32 11.95 -17.64 -18.99
CA LEU A 32 12.04 -18.82 -18.13
C LEU A 32 11.77 -20.09 -18.94
N ASP A 33 12.56 -21.13 -18.70
CA ASP A 33 12.23 -22.51 -19.07
C ASP A 33 12.05 -23.31 -17.78
N ARG A 34 10.79 -23.67 -17.46
CA ARG A 34 10.50 -24.39 -16.22
C ARG A 34 11.11 -25.78 -16.17
N THR A 35 11.34 -26.42 -17.31
CA THR A 35 11.93 -27.77 -17.36
C THR A 35 13.40 -27.72 -16.97
N ILE A 36 14.13 -26.74 -17.51
CA ILE A 36 15.56 -26.53 -17.19
C ILE A 36 15.74 -26.16 -15.72
N GLU A 37 14.88 -25.27 -15.21
CA GLU A 37 14.97 -24.76 -13.83
C GLU A 37 14.29 -25.67 -12.78
N ALA A 38 13.80 -26.86 -13.20
CA ALA A 38 13.08 -27.80 -12.35
C ALA A 38 11.88 -27.16 -11.60
N MET A 39 11.19 -26.25 -12.27
CA MET A 39 10.01 -25.57 -11.74
C MET A 39 8.74 -26.42 -11.98
N PRO A 40 7.75 -26.35 -11.06
CA PRO A 40 6.57 -27.19 -11.14
C PRO A 40 5.68 -26.86 -12.34
N THR A 41 5.02 -27.89 -12.85
CA THR A 41 3.99 -27.79 -13.88
C THR A 41 2.72 -27.16 -13.33
N ASP A 42 1.85 -26.74 -14.25
CA ASP A 42 0.54 -26.17 -13.89
C ASP A 42 -0.37 -27.16 -13.15
N GLU A 43 -0.29 -28.45 -13.48
CA GLU A 43 -1.04 -29.51 -12.78
C GLU A 43 -0.54 -29.72 -11.35
N GLU A 44 0.78 -29.73 -11.15
CA GLU A 44 1.38 -29.83 -9.81
C GLU A 44 1.05 -28.62 -8.95
N LEU A 45 1.07 -27.41 -9.52
CA LEU A 45 0.69 -26.18 -8.84
C LEU A 45 -0.79 -26.20 -8.42
N GLU A 46 -1.69 -26.73 -9.25
CA GLU A 46 -3.09 -26.90 -8.91
C GLU A 46 -3.28 -27.88 -7.74
N GLN A 47 -2.59 -29.03 -7.78
CA GLN A 47 -2.63 -30.00 -6.69
C GLN A 47 -2.08 -29.41 -5.37
N ARG A 48 -1.01 -28.61 -5.44
CA ARG A 48 -0.46 -27.91 -4.28
C ARG A 48 -1.45 -26.89 -3.73
N TYR A 49 -2.17 -26.16 -4.59
CA TYR A 49 -3.23 -25.25 -4.15
C TYR A 49 -4.34 -26.01 -3.41
N ALA A 50 -4.84 -27.11 -3.97
CA ALA A 50 -5.88 -27.93 -3.36
C ALA A 50 -5.50 -28.52 -1.99
N THR A 51 -4.20 -28.71 -1.74
CA THR A 51 -3.65 -29.23 -0.47
C THR A 51 -3.19 -28.15 0.50
N GLY A 52 -3.43 -26.86 0.20
CA GLY A 52 -3.05 -25.76 1.10
C GLY A 52 -1.56 -25.40 1.08
N THR A 53 -0.82 -25.85 0.06
CA THR A 53 0.62 -25.60 -0.11
C THR A 53 0.89 -24.68 -1.30
N GLY A 54 2.16 -24.52 -1.72
CA GLY A 54 2.54 -23.76 -2.91
C GLY A 54 4.01 -23.92 -3.26
N LEU A 55 4.67 -22.86 -3.73
CA LEU A 55 6.08 -22.94 -4.11
C LEU A 55 6.99 -23.28 -2.92
N THR A 56 8.02 -24.08 -3.18
CA THR A 56 9.08 -24.41 -2.22
C THR A 56 10.12 -23.28 -2.14
N SER A 57 11.04 -23.33 -1.16
CA SER A 57 12.07 -22.29 -1.04
C SER A 57 13.03 -22.22 -2.24
N PRO A 58 13.51 -23.35 -2.82
CA PRO A 58 14.28 -23.32 -4.06
C PRO A 58 13.50 -22.73 -5.23
N GLU A 59 12.25 -23.14 -5.43
CA GLU A 59 11.38 -22.61 -6.50
C GLU A 59 11.12 -21.11 -6.34
N PHE A 60 10.96 -20.62 -5.11
CA PHE A 60 10.89 -19.18 -4.85
C PHE A 60 12.18 -18.44 -5.18
N ALA A 61 13.34 -19.05 -4.91
CA ALA A 61 14.62 -18.43 -5.24
C ALA A 61 14.79 -18.29 -6.75
N VAL A 62 14.42 -19.33 -7.52
CA VAL A 62 14.38 -19.30 -8.98
C VAL A 62 13.43 -18.20 -9.45
N GLN A 63 12.15 -18.22 -9.05
CA GLN A 63 11.19 -17.19 -9.46
C GLN A 63 11.67 -15.78 -9.10
N LEU A 64 12.21 -15.58 -7.90
CA LEU A 64 12.73 -14.28 -7.45
C LEU A 64 13.89 -13.79 -8.32
N ALA A 65 14.78 -14.67 -8.75
CA ALA A 65 15.90 -14.33 -9.62
C ALA A 65 15.38 -13.88 -11.00
N TYR A 66 14.50 -14.66 -11.63
CA TYR A 66 13.92 -14.31 -12.93
C TYR A 66 13.10 -13.03 -12.90
N VAL A 67 12.35 -12.77 -11.82
CA VAL A 67 11.65 -11.49 -11.63
C VAL A 67 12.62 -10.31 -11.62
N LYS A 68 13.76 -10.43 -10.92
CA LYS A 68 14.75 -9.36 -10.85
C LYS A 68 15.40 -9.13 -12.20
N ILE A 69 15.82 -10.18 -12.90
CA ILE A 69 16.42 -10.08 -14.23
C ILE A 69 15.45 -9.40 -15.20
N ALA A 70 14.19 -9.87 -15.24
CA ALA A 70 13.17 -9.32 -16.11
C ALA A 70 12.91 -7.82 -15.83
N LEU A 71 12.79 -7.46 -14.56
CA LEU A 71 12.55 -6.09 -14.16
C LEU A 71 13.79 -5.20 -14.35
N GLU A 72 15.00 -5.72 -14.16
CA GLU A 72 16.24 -4.99 -14.44
C GLU A 72 16.34 -4.62 -15.93
N ASP A 73 16.03 -5.54 -16.84
CA ASP A 73 16.01 -5.24 -18.29
C ASP A 73 15.00 -4.13 -18.64
N GLU A 74 13.79 -4.24 -18.10
CA GLU A 74 12.72 -3.29 -18.37
C GLU A 74 13.03 -1.90 -17.79
N ILE A 75 13.51 -1.82 -16.56
CA ILE A 75 13.87 -0.56 -15.93
C ILE A 75 15.11 0.06 -16.60
N ASN A 76 16.11 -0.74 -16.96
CA ASN A 76 17.30 -0.25 -17.65
C ASN A 76 17.00 0.26 -19.07
N SER A 77 15.89 -0.18 -19.70
CA SER A 77 15.42 0.36 -20.99
C SER A 77 14.49 1.58 -20.85
N SER A 78 14.06 1.90 -19.63
CA SER A 78 13.19 3.05 -19.35
C SER A 78 13.96 4.35 -19.11
N THR A 79 13.23 5.46 -18.91
CA THR A 79 13.82 6.75 -18.50
C THR A 79 14.16 6.83 -17.02
N LEU A 80 13.67 5.90 -16.20
CA LEU A 80 13.80 5.96 -14.74
C LEU A 80 15.24 6.12 -14.25
N PRO A 81 16.25 5.39 -14.77
CA PRO A 81 17.63 5.51 -14.30
C PRO A 81 18.30 6.86 -14.61
N ASP A 82 17.67 7.72 -15.41
CA ASP A 82 18.16 9.07 -15.72
C ASP A 82 17.44 10.16 -14.92
N ASP A 83 16.41 9.83 -14.12
CA ASP A 83 15.73 10.83 -13.32
C ASP A 83 16.71 11.48 -12.32
N PRO A 84 16.68 12.81 -12.12
CA PRO A 84 17.68 13.51 -11.30
C PRO A 84 17.85 12.97 -9.87
N TRP A 85 16.75 12.50 -9.26
CA TRP A 85 16.75 11.96 -7.90
C TRP A 85 17.54 10.63 -7.78
N THR A 86 17.72 9.89 -8.87
CA THR A 86 18.48 8.63 -8.87
C THR A 86 19.97 8.83 -8.64
N ARG A 87 20.49 10.05 -8.79
CA ARG A 87 21.87 10.38 -8.49
C ARG A 87 22.27 9.97 -7.08
N GLN A 88 21.39 10.15 -6.11
CA GLN A 88 21.66 9.75 -4.73
C GLN A 88 21.80 8.23 -4.60
N VAL A 89 21.00 7.45 -5.34
CA VAL A 89 21.09 5.98 -5.38
C VAL A 89 22.46 5.55 -5.92
N LEU A 90 22.94 6.20 -6.98
CA LEU A 90 24.27 5.94 -7.54
C LEU A 90 25.37 6.24 -6.52
N LEU A 91 25.30 7.40 -5.85
CA LEU A 91 26.29 7.75 -4.84
C LEU A 91 26.29 6.71 -3.72
N ASP A 92 25.11 6.34 -3.21
CA ASP A 92 24.96 5.41 -2.09
C ASP A 92 25.42 3.99 -2.37
N TYR A 93 25.54 3.60 -3.63
CA TYR A 93 26.18 2.34 -4.02
C TYR A 93 27.67 2.29 -3.65
N PHE A 94 28.39 3.40 -3.79
CA PHE A 94 29.84 3.41 -3.59
C PHE A 94 30.20 3.57 -2.09
N PRO A 95 31.29 2.92 -1.63
CA PRO A 95 31.80 3.13 -0.28
C PRO A 95 32.10 4.60 0.03
N THR A 96 31.87 5.02 1.29
CA THR A 96 32.09 6.41 1.75
C THR A 96 33.41 7.04 1.29
N PRO A 97 34.57 6.36 1.37
CA PRO A 97 35.84 6.96 0.90
C PRO A 97 35.87 7.31 -0.59
N LEU A 98 35.13 6.59 -1.44
CA LEU A 98 35.02 6.91 -2.86
C LEU A 98 34.03 8.05 -3.09
N ARG A 99 32.93 8.11 -2.34
CA ARG A 99 31.94 9.20 -2.42
C ARG A 99 32.58 10.54 -2.08
N GLU A 100 33.31 10.62 -0.97
CA GLU A 100 33.94 11.86 -0.51
C GLU A 100 34.98 12.40 -1.49
N ARG A 101 35.69 11.51 -2.20
CA ARG A 101 36.84 11.89 -3.06
C ARG A 101 36.49 12.04 -4.54
N TYR A 102 35.45 11.33 -5.01
CA TYR A 102 35.19 11.17 -6.44
C TYR A 102 33.70 11.28 -6.82
N ALA A 103 32.84 11.86 -5.96
CA ALA A 103 31.41 12.02 -6.25
C ALA A 103 31.12 12.80 -7.54
N ASP A 104 32.00 13.72 -7.94
CA ASP A 104 31.93 14.49 -9.18
C ASP A 104 32.14 13.61 -10.44
N ARG A 105 32.83 12.47 -10.30
CA ARG A 105 33.09 11.54 -11.43
C ARG A 105 32.04 10.44 -11.56
N MET A 106 31.26 10.18 -10.52
CA MET A 106 30.30 9.06 -10.49
C MET A 106 29.23 9.19 -11.58
N ASP A 107 28.79 10.41 -11.91
CA ASP A 107 27.78 10.65 -12.95
C ASP A 107 28.24 10.20 -14.36
N SER A 108 29.55 10.11 -14.57
CA SER A 108 30.19 9.63 -15.81
C SER A 108 30.51 8.13 -15.81
N HIS A 109 30.12 7.39 -14.76
CA HIS A 109 30.39 5.97 -14.67
C HIS A 109 29.72 5.19 -15.80
N ALA A 110 30.47 4.33 -16.49
CA ALA A 110 29.98 3.61 -17.67
C ALA A 110 28.74 2.73 -17.37
N LEU A 111 28.68 2.16 -16.16
CA LEU A 111 27.56 1.34 -15.68
C LEU A 111 26.56 2.11 -14.79
N ARG A 112 26.48 3.44 -14.92
CA ARG A 112 25.63 4.27 -14.05
C ARG A 112 24.20 3.75 -14.02
N ARG A 113 23.61 3.51 -15.20
CA ARG A 113 22.21 3.10 -15.35
C ARG A 113 21.97 1.72 -14.78
N GLU A 114 22.89 0.79 -15.04
CA GLU A 114 22.84 -0.59 -14.56
C GLU A 114 22.93 -0.62 -13.02
N ILE A 115 23.86 0.12 -12.42
CA ILE A 115 24.01 0.20 -10.96
C ILE A 115 22.72 0.74 -10.31
N ILE A 116 22.19 1.86 -10.82
CA ILE A 116 20.94 2.45 -10.31
C ILE A 116 19.79 1.44 -10.42
N THR A 117 19.64 0.82 -11.60
CA THR A 117 18.58 -0.15 -11.88
C THR A 117 18.66 -1.34 -10.93
N THR A 118 19.83 -1.97 -10.81
CA THR A 118 20.04 -3.12 -9.92
C THR A 118 19.75 -2.75 -8.45
N GLN A 119 20.15 -1.56 -7.98
CA GLN A 119 19.84 -1.14 -6.60
C GLN A 119 18.33 -0.99 -6.37
N LEU A 120 17.64 -0.28 -7.27
CA LEU A 120 16.20 -0.03 -7.14
C LEU A 120 15.39 -1.31 -7.24
N VAL A 121 15.68 -2.17 -8.22
CA VAL A 121 14.99 -3.46 -8.39
C VAL A 121 15.23 -4.37 -7.18
N ASN A 122 16.47 -4.45 -6.68
CA ASN A 122 16.75 -5.25 -5.49
C ASN A 122 15.97 -4.76 -4.28
N GLU A 123 15.93 -3.45 -4.04
CA GLU A 123 15.19 -2.88 -2.93
C GLU A 123 13.70 -3.20 -3.03
N VAL A 124 13.07 -2.83 -4.15
CA VAL A 124 11.62 -3.00 -4.37
C VAL A 124 11.22 -4.46 -4.25
N VAL A 125 11.97 -5.38 -4.87
CA VAL A 125 11.67 -6.81 -4.83
C VAL A 125 11.90 -7.38 -3.42
N ASN A 126 12.96 -6.99 -2.72
CA ASN A 126 13.22 -7.50 -1.37
C ASN A 126 12.19 -6.98 -0.35
N ARG A 127 11.79 -5.70 -0.47
CA ARG A 127 10.87 -5.03 0.47
C ARG A 127 9.41 -5.28 0.12
N GLY A 128 9.01 -5.15 -1.14
CA GLY A 128 7.64 -5.36 -1.64
C GLY A 128 7.29 -6.84 -1.85
N GLY A 129 8.25 -7.67 -2.27
CA GLY A 129 8.06 -9.08 -2.60
C GLY A 129 8.10 -9.37 -4.11
N SER A 130 8.27 -10.65 -4.49
CA SER A 130 8.47 -11.06 -5.89
C SER A 130 7.30 -10.75 -6.82
N THR A 131 6.07 -10.71 -6.29
CA THR A 131 4.86 -10.45 -7.07
C THR A 131 4.38 -9.00 -6.98
N PHE A 132 5.08 -8.14 -6.23
CA PHE A 132 4.62 -6.78 -5.95
C PHE A 132 4.43 -5.94 -7.21
N VAL A 133 5.50 -5.79 -8.02
CA VAL A 133 5.48 -4.99 -9.24
C VAL A 133 4.52 -5.60 -10.26
N TYR A 134 4.61 -6.92 -10.48
CA TYR A 134 3.72 -7.66 -11.36
C TYR A 134 2.24 -7.39 -11.09
N ARG A 135 1.83 -7.50 -9.81
CA ARG A 135 0.45 -7.23 -9.40
C ARG A 135 0.08 -5.77 -9.54
N ALA A 136 0.98 -4.84 -9.21
CA ALA A 136 0.70 -3.41 -9.37
C ALA A 136 0.44 -3.06 -10.84
N VAL A 137 1.23 -3.59 -11.77
CA VAL A 137 1.05 -3.44 -13.22
C VAL A 137 -0.26 -4.08 -13.68
N GLU A 138 -0.51 -5.34 -13.30
CA GLU A 138 -1.74 -6.07 -13.69
C GLU A 138 -3.02 -5.36 -13.23
N GLU A 139 -2.97 -4.72 -12.05
CA GLU A 139 -4.13 -4.10 -11.40
C GLU A 139 -4.34 -2.63 -11.80
N THR A 140 -3.29 -1.90 -12.22
CA THR A 140 -3.38 -0.46 -12.53
C THR A 140 -3.10 -0.10 -13.99
N GLY A 141 -2.46 -0.99 -14.74
CA GLY A 141 -1.96 -0.72 -16.09
C GLY A 141 -0.76 0.24 -16.15
N ALA A 142 -0.22 0.68 -15.00
CA ALA A 142 0.97 1.52 -14.95
C ALA A 142 2.22 0.76 -15.42
N SER A 143 3.20 1.48 -15.96
CA SER A 143 4.49 0.90 -16.31
C SER A 143 5.26 0.48 -15.05
N PRO A 144 6.15 -0.53 -15.11
CA PRO A 144 7.02 -0.88 -13.99
C PRO A 144 7.87 0.29 -13.49
N ALA A 145 8.31 1.17 -14.40
CA ALA A 145 9.02 2.39 -14.03
C ALA A 145 8.15 3.31 -13.14
N ASP A 146 6.88 3.52 -13.48
CA ASP A 146 5.99 4.33 -12.66
C ASP A 146 5.64 3.67 -11.32
N VAL A 147 5.52 2.34 -11.29
CA VAL A 147 5.37 1.58 -10.05
C VAL A 147 6.59 1.75 -9.14
N LEU A 148 7.80 1.77 -9.69
CA LEU A 148 9.04 2.01 -8.92
C LEU A 148 9.11 3.46 -8.39
N ARG A 149 8.73 4.45 -9.20
CA ARG A 149 8.64 5.85 -8.76
C ARG A 149 7.64 6.00 -7.62
N ALA A 150 6.44 5.41 -7.76
CA ALA A 150 5.43 5.40 -6.71
C ALA A 150 5.91 4.70 -5.44
N TYR A 151 6.60 3.56 -5.57
CA TYR A 151 7.21 2.86 -4.43
C TYR A 151 8.14 3.77 -3.63
N LEU A 152 9.02 4.52 -4.31
CA LEU A 152 9.95 5.43 -3.65
C LEU A 152 9.26 6.60 -2.96
N ILE A 153 8.24 7.18 -3.60
CA ILE A 153 7.41 8.23 -2.99
C ILE A 153 6.79 7.71 -1.69
N VAL A 154 6.17 6.52 -1.69
CA VAL A 154 5.56 5.93 -0.49
C VAL A 154 6.62 5.64 0.57
N ARG A 155 7.74 5.04 0.18
CA ARG A 155 8.84 4.71 1.10
C ARG A 155 9.31 5.93 1.87
N ASP A 156 9.54 7.04 1.17
CA ASP A 156 10.09 8.26 1.78
C ASP A 156 9.03 9.11 2.47
N THR A 157 7.78 9.08 1.97
CA THR A 157 6.63 9.76 2.60
C THR A 157 6.32 9.18 3.97
N TYR A 158 6.38 7.85 4.13
CA TYR A 158 6.10 7.17 5.40
C TYR A 158 7.35 6.91 6.26
N GLY A 159 8.55 7.24 5.79
CA GLY A 159 9.79 6.96 6.52
C GLY A 159 10.03 5.46 6.73
N LEU A 160 9.74 4.66 5.71
CA LEU A 160 9.79 3.19 5.82
C LEU A 160 11.22 2.66 5.97
N THR A 161 12.21 3.38 5.44
CA THR A 161 13.62 3.00 5.57
C THR A 161 14.07 3.03 7.03
N GLU A 162 13.66 4.05 7.79
CA GLU A 162 13.93 4.15 9.21
C GLU A 162 13.23 3.03 9.99
N LEU A 163 11.97 2.73 9.64
CA LEU A 163 11.21 1.64 10.28
C LEU A 163 11.91 0.30 10.05
N TRP A 164 12.31 0.02 8.81
CA TRP A 164 13.01 -1.21 8.48
C TRP A 164 14.33 -1.34 9.25
N ARG A 165 15.15 -0.27 9.31
CA ARG A 165 16.38 -0.28 10.11
C ARG A 165 16.11 -0.58 11.59
N ALA A 166 15.03 -0.02 12.15
CA ALA A 166 14.65 -0.27 13.54
C ALA A 166 14.21 -1.72 13.78
N VAL A 167 13.50 -2.33 12.83
CA VAL A 167 13.09 -3.75 12.89
C VAL A 167 14.30 -4.67 12.69
N GLU A 168 15.21 -4.36 11.78
CA GLU A 168 16.45 -5.11 11.53
C GLU A 168 17.39 -5.09 12.74
N ALA A 169 17.39 -4.00 13.52
CA ALA A 169 18.14 -3.92 14.77
C ALA A 169 17.67 -4.92 15.85
N LEU A 170 16.53 -5.59 15.64
CA LEU A 170 16.01 -6.68 16.48
C LEU A 170 16.46 -8.07 16.02
N ASP A 171 17.30 -8.18 14.98
CA ASP A 171 17.82 -9.46 14.51
C ASP A 171 18.49 -10.22 15.66
N ASN A 172 18.11 -11.50 15.81
CA ASN A 172 18.52 -12.39 16.90
C ASN A 172 18.13 -11.93 18.33
N ARG A 173 17.25 -10.93 18.46
CA ARG A 173 16.74 -10.44 19.75
C ARG A 173 15.27 -10.76 19.99
N VAL A 174 14.48 -10.89 18.92
CA VAL A 174 13.07 -11.25 18.96
C VAL A 174 12.80 -12.45 18.05
N PRO A 175 11.70 -13.18 18.25
CA PRO A 175 11.28 -14.23 17.33
C PRO A 175 11.16 -13.73 15.87
N THR A 176 11.63 -14.52 14.90
CA THR A 176 11.59 -14.15 13.46
C THR A 176 10.18 -13.86 12.95
N ASN A 177 9.17 -14.54 13.49
CA ASN A 177 7.78 -14.28 13.13
C ASN A 177 7.33 -12.87 13.57
N ALA A 178 7.86 -12.31 14.66
CA ALA A 178 7.54 -10.95 15.10
C ALA A 178 7.98 -9.90 14.07
N GLN A 179 9.22 -10.00 13.58
CA GLN A 179 9.73 -9.13 12.52
C GLN A 179 8.97 -9.37 11.19
N THR A 180 8.69 -10.64 10.87
CA THR A 180 7.93 -11.02 9.66
C THR A 180 6.56 -10.35 9.64
N THR A 181 5.82 -10.36 10.76
CA THR A 181 4.53 -9.68 10.89
C THR A 181 4.66 -8.20 10.52
N VAL A 182 5.63 -7.48 11.10
CA VAL A 182 5.85 -6.05 10.78
C VAL A 182 6.15 -5.85 9.29
N TYR A 183 7.03 -6.65 8.68
CA TYR A 183 7.35 -6.53 7.26
C TYR A 183 6.12 -6.75 6.36
N LEU A 184 5.27 -7.72 6.67
CA LEU A 184 4.07 -8.00 5.88
C LEU A 184 3.02 -6.88 6.00
N GLU A 185 2.90 -6.24 7.16
CA GLU A 185 2.00 -5.09 7.32
C GLU A 185 2.50 -3.87 6.54
N VAL A 186 3.80 -3.59 6.58
CA VAL A 186 4.41 -2.54 5.77
C VAL A 186 4.20 -2.81 4.28
N ARG A 187 4.32 -4.08 3.85
CA ARG A 187 3.98 -4.49 2.47
C ARG A 187 2.53 -4.22 2.11
N ARG A 188 1.58 -4.42 3.03
CA ARG A 188 0.17 -4.11 2.77
C ARG A 188 -0.07 -2.62 2.60
N LEU A 189 0.60 -1.76 3.37
CA LEU A 189 0.55 -0.31 3.16
C LEU A 189 1.15 0.04 1.78
N LEU A 190 2.36 -0.46 1.49
CA LEU A 190 3.04 -0.24 0.21
C LEU A 190 2.15 -0.63 -0.97
N ASP A 191 1.53 -1.82 -0.92
CA ASP A 191 0.62 -2.31 -1.95
C ASP A 191 -0.49 -1.30 -2.23
N ARG A 192 -1.13 -0.77 -1.18
CA ARG A 192 -2.25 0.16 -1.32
C ARG A 192 -1.81 1.54 -1.77
N ALA A 193 -0.77 2.08 -1.15
CA ALA A 193 -0.29 3.43 -1.37
C ALA A 193 0.32 3.62 -2.77
N VAL A 194 1.05 2.63 -3.27
CA VAL A 194 1.60 2.68 -4.65
C VAL A 194 0.48 2.72 -5.68
N ARG A 195 -0.54 1.88 -5.53
CA ARG A 195 -1.70 1.85 -6.43
C ARG A 195 -2.51 3.15 -6.36
N TRP A 196 -2.69 3.70 -5.15
CA TRP A 196 -3.31 5.00 -4.96
C TRP A 196 -2.56 6.10 -5.73
N LEU A 197 -1.23 6.13 -5.66
CA LEU A 197 -0.43 7.12 -6.39
C LEU A 197 -0.58 6.99 -7.91
N VAL A 198 -0.33 5.80 -8.46
CA VAL A 198 -0.37 5.62 -9.93
C VAL A 198 -1.78 5.76 -10.51
N THR A 199 -2.83 5.60 -9.70
CA THR A 199 -4.23 5.77 -10.15
C THR A 199 -4.69 7.22 -10.07
N ASN A 200 -4.26 7.97 -9.04
CA ASN A 200 -4.75 9.32 -8.77
C ASN A 200 -3.87 10.44 -9.36
N HIS A 201 -2.64 10.12 -9.81
CA HIS A 201 -1.69 11.10 -10.32
C HIS A 201 -1.41 10.91 -11.81
N ARG A 202 -1.03 12.00 -12.47
CA ARG A 202 -0.55 11.95 -13.86
C ARG A 202 0.84 11.29 -13.87
N VAL A 203 0.99 10.30 -14.75
CA VAL A 203 2.28 9.65 -15.03
C VAL A 203 3.03 10.37 -16.17
N PRO A 204 4.38 10.42 -16.15
CA PRO A 204 5.27 9.90 -15.12
C PRO A 204 5.25 10.74 -13.83
N LEU A 205 5.40 10.08 -12.69
CA LEU A 205 5.41 10.72 -11.37
C LEU A 205 6.70 11.51 -11.13
N ASP A 206 6.59 12.77 -10.71
CA ASP A 206 7.76 13.51 -10.17
C ASP A 206 8.01 13.08 -8.73
N VAL A 207 8.97 12.17 -8.54
CA VAL A 207 9.31 11.60 -7.22
C VAL A 207 9.67 12.70 -6.21
N THR A 208 10.43 13.72 -6.61
CA THR A 208 10.90 14.74 -5.68
C THR A 208 9.76 15.68 -5.28
N ALA A 209 8.97 16.11 -6.25
CA ALA A 209 7.82 16.99 -6.00
C ALA A 209 6.74 16.30 -5.16
N GLU A 210 6.42 15.03 -5.46
CA GLU A 210 5.41 14.28 -4.70
C GLU A 210 5.86 13.99 -3.27
N ILE A 211 7.13 13.65 -3.03
CA ILE A 211 7.65 13.53 -1.65
C ILE A 211 7.55 14.87 -0.92
N ALA A 212 7.99 15.97 -1.55
CA ALA A 212 7.96 17.30 -0.95
C ALA A 212 6.53 17.74 -0.58
N ARG A 213 5.54 17.36 -1.41
CA ARG A 213 4.12 17.63 -1.19
C ARG A 213 3.53 16.76 -0.07
N MET A 214 3.73 15.44 -0.12
CA MET A 214 3.02 14.52 0.75
C MET A 214 3.66 14.33 2.12
N ARG A 215 4.99 14.27 2.18
CA ARG A 215 5.73 13.91 3.39
C ARG A 215 5.45 14.84 4.58
N PRO A 216 5.39 16.17 4.46
CA PRO A 216 5.15 17.04 5.61
C PRO A 216 3.82 16.74 6.31
N GLY A 217 2.74 16.58 5.53
CA GLY A 217 1.41 16.27 6.05
C GLY A 217 1.33 14.88 6.69
N VAL A 218 1.86 13.86 5.99
CA VAL A 218 1.88 12.49 6.53
C VAL A 218 2.73 12.42 7.81
N ALA A 219 3.95 12.96 7.80
CA ALA A 219 4.84 12.93 8.97
C ALA A 219 4.30 13.71 10.16
N GLY A 220 3.54 14.80 9.93
CA GLY A 220 2.88 15.58 10.97
C GLY A 220 1.67 14.87 11.60
N LEU A 221 0.89 14.14 10.80
CA LEU A 221 -0.33 13.46 11.27
C LEU A 221 -0.07 12.05 11.81
N LEU A 222 0.91 11.33 11.29
CA LEU A 222 1.18 9.92 11.62
C LEU A 222 1.37 9.69 13.13
N PRO A 223 2.16 10.50 13.88
CA PRO A 223 2.30 10.34 15.33
C PRO A 223 1.01 10.64 16.10
N ARG A 224 0.10 11.42 15.52
CA ARG A 224 -1.17 11.86 16.12
C ARG A 224 -2.34 10.93 15.83
N LEU A 225 -2.16 9.90 14.99
CA LEU A 225 -3.24 8.98 14.58
C LEU A 225 -4.01 8.38 15.75
N GLY A 226 -3.33 7.99 16.84
CA GLY A 226 -3.99 7.44 18.02
C GLY A 226 -4.96 8.39 18.73
N ALA A 227 -4.76 9.71 18.59
CA ALA A 227 -5.65 10.74 19.10
C ALA A 227 -6.74 11.14 18.09
N LEU A 228 -6.47 11.00 16.79
CA LEU A 228 -7.39 11.31 15.71
C LEU A 228 -8.45 10.22 15.49
N PHE A 229 -8.05 8.95 15.63
CA PHE A 229 -8.96 7.81 15.51
C PHE A 229 -10.03 7.84 16.59
N ARG A 230 -11.23 7.42 16.19
CA ARG A 230 -12.42 7.36 17.06
C ARG A 230 -12.89 5.91 17.20
N GLY A 231 -13.79 5.71 18.17
CA GLY A 231 -14.48 4.44 18.45
C GLY A 231 -13.68 3.18 18.18
N ARG A 232 -14.14 2.38 17.21
CA ARG A 232 -13.58 1.04 16.90
C ARG A 232 -12.20 1.12 16.26
N GLU A 233 -11.94 2.13 15.42
CA GLU A 233 -10.63 2.31 14.78
C GLU A 233 -9.53 2.54 15.82
N ARG A 234 -9.82 3.35 16.85
CA ARG A 234 -8.87 3.61 17.93
C ARG A 234 -8.58 2.35 18.75
N GLU A 235 -9.60 1.53 19.01
CA GLU A 235 -9.42 0.28 19.72
C GLU A 235 -8.65 -0.75 18.90
N ALA A 236 -8.94 -0.85 17.60
CA ALA A 236 -8.20 -1.70 16.67
C ALA A 236 -6.72 -1.33 16.61
N LEU A 237 -6.39 -0.03 16.54
CA LEU A 237 -5.02 0.47 16.58
C LEU A 237 -4.30 0.02 17.86
N ARG A 238 -4.92 0.22 19.03
CA ARG A 238 -4.34 -0.18 20.33
C ARG A 238 -4.16 -1.68 20.45
N THR A 239 -5.19 -2.44 20.08
CA THR A 239 -5.17 -3.91 20.12
C THR A 239 -4.05 -4.46 19.23
N TYR A 240 -3.87 -3.89 18.03
CA TYR A 240 -2.83 -4.33 17.12
C TYR A 240 -1.42 -4.00 17.62
N ALA A 241 -1.22 -2.81 18.18
CA ALA A 241 0.06 -2.45 18.82
C ALA A 241 0.40 -3.40 19.98
N GLN A 242 -0.60 -3.72 20.83
CA GLN A 242 -0.42 -4.68 21.93
C GLN A 242 -0.11 -6.08 21.41
N HIS A 243 -0.71 -6.50 20.29
CA HIS A 243 -0.39 -7.77 19.65
C HIS A 243 1.08 -7.83 19.20
N LEU A 244 1.59 -6.81 18.51
CA LEU A 244 3.00 -6.73 18.14
C LEU A 244 3.92 -6.74 19.38
N HIS A 245 3.51 -6.04 20.43
CA HIS A 245 4.26 -6.04 21.69
C HIS A 245 4.33 -7.44 22.31
N THR A 246 3.23 -8.19 22.26
CA THR A 246 3.14 -9.57 22.77
C THR A 246 4.02 -10.53 21.96
N LEU A 247 4.28 -10.24 20.68
CA LEU A 247 5.24 -10.97 19.85
C LEU A 247 6.72 -10.64 20.17
N GLY A 248 6.98 -9.69 21.08
CA GLY A 248 8.32 -9.30 21.51
C GLY A 248 8.85 -8.01 20.88
N ILE A 249 8.05 -7.31 20.06
CA ILE A 249 8.46 -6.01 19.51
C ILE A 249 8.44 -4.95 20.64
N PRO A 250 9.49 -4.11 20.78
CA PRO A 250 9.48 -3.01 21.75
C PRO A 250 8.29 -2.07 21.56
N GLY A 251 7.68 -1.59 22.65
CA GLY A 251 6.42 -0.85 22.62
C GLY A 251 6.40 0.35 21.66
N GLU A 252 7.43 1.19 21.68
CA GLU A 252 7.51 2.35 20.77
C GLU A 252 7.56 1.95 19.29
N LEU A 253 8.29 0.87 18.96
CA LEU A 253 8.36 0.35 17.60
C LEU A 253 7.06 -0.32 17.18
N ALA A 254 6.38 -1.02 18.10
CA ALA A 254 5.07 -1.60 17.87
C ALA A 254 4.03 -0.51 17.57
N ASP A 255 4.01 0.57 18.34
CA ASP A 255 3.15 1.73 18.12
C ASP A 255 3.44 2.39 16.77
N TRP A 256 4.72 2.60 16.45
CA TRP A 256 5.12 3.23 15.19
C TRP A 256 4.75 2.39 13.97
N ALA A 257 5.08 1.09 13.97
CA ALA A 257 4.71 0.16 12.91
C ALA A 257 3.19 0.09 12.71
N THR A 258 2.44 0.12 13.81
CA THR A 258 0.97 0.09 13.78
C THR A 258 0.40 1.38 13.19
N ARG A 259 0.92 2.55 13.56
CA ARG A 259 0.49 3.83 12.95
C ARG A 259 0.74 3.85 11.45
N ILE A 260 1.88 3.32 10.98
CA ILE A 260 2.18 3.18 9.55
C ILE A 260 1.12 2.31 8.85
N LEU A 261 0.83 1.13 9.38
CA LEU A 261 -0.18 0.22 8.81
C LEU A 261 -1.55 0.89 8.64
N TYR A 262 -1.98 1.65 9.64
CA TYR A 262 -3.28 2.32 9.64
C TYR A 262 -3.26 3.71 8.96
N GLY A 263 -2.09 4.19 8.55
CA GLY A 263 -1.88 5.54 8.02
C GLY A 263 -2.24 5.71 6.54
N PHE A 264 -2.85 4.72 5.88
CA PHE A 264 -3.18 4.81 4.45
C PHE A 264 -4.10 6.00 4.11
N GLY A 265 -5.14 6.24 4.91
CA GLY A 265 -6.08 7.36 4.70
C GLY A 265 -5.44 8.75 4.81
N LEU A 266 -4.20 8.85 5.32
CA LEU A 266 -3.47 10.11 5.34
C LEU A 266 -3.14 10.62 3.92
N LEU A 267 -3.05 9.73 2.93
CA LEU A 267 -2.83 10.14 1.52
C LEU A 267 -4.00 10.96 1.00
N ASP A 268 -5.24 10.48 1.23
CA ASP A 268 -6.46 11.19 0.86
C ASP A 268 -6.59 12.51 1.62
N ILE A 269 -6.29 12.51 2.93
CA ILE A 269 -6.34 13.72 3.77
C ILE A 269 -5.39 14.79 3.24
N VAL A 270 -4.13 14.43 2.94
CA VAL A 270 -3.14 15.40 2.44
C VAL A 270 -3.50 15.89 1.05
N ALA A 271 -3.90 15.00 0.14
CA ALA A 271 -4.32 15.40 -1.20
C ALA A 271 -5.56 16.32 -1.18
N LEU A 272 -6.52 16.04 -0.29
CA LEU A 272 -7.72 16.86 -0.13
C LEU A 272 -7.40 18.22 0.51
N ALA A 273 -6.51 18.25 1.51
CA ALA A 273 -6.03 19.48 2.12
C ALA A 273 -5.37 20.41 1.09
N ASP A 274 -4.50 19.87 0.23
CA ASP A 274 -3.88 20.61 -0.87
C ASP A 274 -4.94 21.16 -1.84
N THR A 275 -5.90 20.31 -2.24
CA THR A 275 -6.95 20.67 -3.20
C THR A 275 -7.86 21.79 -2.67
N LEU A 276 -8.19 21.75 -1.38
CA LEU A 276 -9.07 22.74 -0.74
C LEU A 276 -8.31 23.95 -0.17
N GLY A 277 -6.97 23.92 -0.16
CA GLY A 277 -6.14 24.93 0.50
C GLY A 277 -6.37 25.02 2.01
N ARG A 278 -6.61 23.87 2.68
CA ARG A 278 -6.94 23.79 4.11
C ARG A 278 -5.85 23.13 4.94
N ASP A 279 -5.92 23.31 6.25
CA ASP A 279 -5.00 22.66 7.18
C ASP A 279 -5.22 21.14 7.24
N THR A 280 -4.13 20.36 7.16
CA THR A 280 -4.21 18.89 7.16
C THR A 280 -4.82 18.32 8.45
N ALA A 281 -4.67 18.98 9.60
CA ALA A 281 -5.27 18.52 10.85
C ALA A 281 -6.77 18.84 10.90
N GLU A 282 -7.22 19.96 10.33
CA GLU A 282 -8.65 20.25 10.13
C GLU A 282 -9.29 19.15 9.27
N VAL A 283 -8.71 18.85 8.10
CA VAL A 283 -9.22 17.80 7.20
C VAL A 283 -9.25 16.44 7.89
N ALA A 284 -8.16 16.05 8.56
CA ALA A 284 -8.09 14.80 9.31
C ALA A 284 -9.18 14.70 10.39
N SER A 285 -9.46 15.80 11.09
CA SER A 285 -10.44 15.81 12.17
C SER A 285 -11.86 15.49 11.68
N VAL A 286 -12.27 16.04 10.53
CA VAL A 286 -13.56 15.75 9.89
C VAL A 286 -13.56 14.35 9.28
N TYR A 287 -12.47 13.98 8.60
CA TYR A 287 -12.31 12.67 7.97
C TYR A 287 -12.54 11.51 8.96
N PHE A 288 -11.93 11.56 10.15
CA PHE A 288 -12.09 10.48 11.14
C PHE A 288 -13.40 10.53 11.91
N VAL A 289 -14.10 11.67 11.97
CA VAL A 289 -15.51 11.69 12.42
C VAL A 289 -16.38 10.93 11.43
N LEU A 290 -16.25 11.22 10.13
CA LEU A 290 -17.00 10.53 9.08
C LEU A 290 -16.66 9.03 9.03
N SER A 291 -15.38 8.67 9.18
CA SER A 291 -14.93 7.27 9.22
C SER A 291 -15.68 6.45 10.28
N GLU A 292 -15.77 6.98 11.50
CA GLU A 292 -16.52 6.35 12.60
C GLU A 292 -18.03 6.36 12.34
N ARG A 293 -18.58 7.50 11.86
CA ARG A 293 -20.02 7.66 11.59
C ARG A 293 -20.55 6.67 10.55
N PHE A 294 -19.74 6.37 9.54
CA PHE A 294 -20.05 5.41 8.46
C PHE A 294 -19.42 4.02 8.68
N ARG A 295 -18.79 3.78 9.85
CA ARG A 295 -18.17 2.50 10.22
C ARG A 295 -17.24 1.95 9.14
N VAL A 296 -16.40 2.83 8.59
CA VAL A 296 -15.53 2.51 7.45
C VAL A 296 -14.56 1.38 7.78
N ASP A 297 -14.12 1.27 9.04
CA ASP A 297 -13.33 0.16 9.57
C ASP A 297 -13.99 -1.21 9.36
N ASN A 298 -15.31 -1.29 9.60
CA ASN A 298 -16.08 -2.52 9.45
C ASN A 298 -16.19 -2.91 7.98
N LEU A 299 -16.46 -1.93 7.12
CA LEU A 299 -16.55 -2.14 5.67
C LEU A 299 -15.21 -2.60 5.10
N LEU A 300 -14.10 -1.94 5.47
CA LEU A 300 -12.75 -2.32 5.07
C LEU A 300 -12.37 -3.73 5.56
N SER A 301 -12.84 -4.11 6.76
CA SER A 301 -12.64 -5.45 7.32
C SER A 301 -13.41 -6.50 6.51
N ARG A 302 -14.68 -6.26 6.18
CA ARG A 302 -15.48 -7.18 5.36
C ARG A 302 -14.98 -7.29 3.92
N ILE A 303 -14.55 -6.18 3.30
CA ILE A 303 -13.84 -6.21 2.01
C ILE A 303 -12.57 -7.07 2.13
N SER A 304 -11.89 -7.07 3.28
CA SER A 304 -10.70 -7.91 3.48
C SER A 304 -10.99 -9.41 3.54
N LEU A 305 -12.22 -9.78 3.93
CA LEU A 305 -12.68 -11.16 4.05
C LEU A 305 -13.29 -11.71 2.75
N LEU A 306 -13.50 -10.87 1.74
CA LEU A 306 -13.95 -11.32 0.42
C LEU A 306 -12.98 -12.35 -0.19
N PRO A 307 -13.51 -13.32 -0.95
CA PRO A 307 -12.70 -14.37 -1.58
C PRO A 307 -11.68 -13.77 -2.57
N ARG A 308 -10.64 -14.56 -2.84
CA ARG A 308 -9.53 -14.21 -3.74
C ARG A 308 -9.13 -15.42 -4.59
N ASN A 309 -10.14 -16.14 -5.08
CA ASN A 309 -9.95 -17.39 -5.81
C ASN A 309 -9.38 -17.14 -7.20
N ASP A 310 -9.70 -15.99 -7.79
CA ASP A 310 -9.20 -15.61 -9.12
C ASP A 310 -8.75 -14.14 -9.20
N ARG A 311 -8.29 -13.77 -10.41
CA ARG A 311 -7.83 -12.41 -10.73
C ARG A 311 -8.95 -11.38 -10.61
N TYR A 312 -10.15 -11.67 -11.09
CA TYR A 312 -11.26 -10.72 -11.10
C TYR A 312 -11.81 -10.46 -9.71
N GLU A 313 -11.89 -11.48 -8.85
CA GLU A 313 -12.22 -11.31 -7.43
C GLU A 313 -11.17 -10.45 -6.71
N THR A 314 -9.88 -10.66 -7.01
CA THR A 314 -8.79 -9.82 -6.48
C THR A 314 -8.96 -8.36 -6.88
N LEU A 315 -9.22 -8.11 -8.16
CA LEU A 315 -9.43 -6.76 -8.71
C LEU A 315 -10.68 -6.11 -8.11
N ALA A 316 -11.80 -6.84 -8.03
CA ALA A 316 -13.05 -6.33 -7.47
C ALA A 316 -12.89 -5.93 -6.00
N ARG A 317 -12.21 -6.76 -5.19
CA ARG A 317 -11.88 -6.44 -3.80
C ARG A 317 -11.03 -5.18 -3.68
N MET A 318 -10.04 -5.01 -4.55
CA MET A 318 -9.22 -3.81 -4.58
C MET A 318 -10.04 -2.59 -4.97
N ALA A 319 -10.84 -2.67 -6.03
CA ALA A 319 -11.71 -1.59 -6.50
C ALA A 319 -12.67 -1.13 -5.40
N LEU A 320 -13.36 -2.06 -4.72
CA LEU A 320 -14.24 -1.72 -3.59
C LEU A 320 -13.52 -0.97 -2.47
N ARG A 321 -12.27 -1.36 -2.18
CA ARG A 321 -11.48 -0.69 -1.15
C ARG A 321 -11.13 0.74 -1.56
N TYR A 322 -10.63 0.93 -2.78
CA TYR A 322 -10.27 2.27 -3.27
C TYR A 322 -11.49 3.18 -3.37
N ASP A 323 -12.59 2.67 -3.90
CA ASP A 323 -13.83 3.43 -4.00
C ASP A 323 -14.35 3.85 -2.62
N LEU A 324 -14.21 3.01 -1.59
CA LEU A 324 -14.62 3.36 -0.22
C LEU A 324 -13.77 4.50 0.35
N TYR A 325 -12.45 4.44 0.17
CA TYR A 325 -11.54 5.54 0.58
C TYR A 325 -11.83 6.83 -0.19
N ALA A 326 -11.98 6.74 -1.51
CA ALA A 326 -12.32 7.88 -2.36
C ALA A 326 -13.69 8.49 -1.99
N ALA A 327 -14.68 7.66 -1.65
CA ALA A 327 -15.98 8.14 -1.19
C ALA A 327 -15.88 8.87 0.15
N LEU A 328 -15.10 8.34 1.11
CA LEU A 328 -14.87 9.00 2.40
C LEU A 328 -14.14 10.35 2.22
N ALA A 329 -13.11 10.40 1.36
CA ALA A 329 -12.40 11.63 1.03
C ALA A 329 -13.34 12.67 0.39
N ALA A 330 -14.15 12.26 -0.58
CA ALA A 330 -15.11 13.15 -1.23
C ALA A 330 -16.18 13.69 -0.25
N LEU A 331 -16.71 12.83 0.64
CA LEU A 331 -17.62 13.26 1.71
C LEU A 331 -16.96 14.23 2.68
N THR A 332 -15.69 14.00 3.02
CA THR A 332 -14.92 14.93 3.84
C THR A 332 -14.82 16.29 3.17
N GLY A 333 -14.51 16.33 1.88
CA GLY A 333 -14.43 17.58 1.11
C GLY A 333 -15.75 18.32 1.04
N GLU A 334 -16.86 17.59 0.90
CA GLU A 334 -18.21 18.14 0.91
C GLU A 334 -18.55 18.79 2.25
N VAL A 335 -18.40 18.06 3.36
CA VAL A 335 -18.63 18.60 4.72
C VAL A 335 -17.76 19.84 4.95
N LEU A 336 -16.50 19.79 4.51
CA LEU A 336 -15.59 20.93 4.66
C LEU A 336 -16.08 22.16 3.89
N SER A 337 -16.64 21.97 2.70
CA SER A 337 -17.06 23.05 1.81
C SER A 337 -18.44 23.61 2.15
N SER A 338 -19.32 22.80 2.74
CA SER A 338 -20.72 23.17 3.01
C SER A 338 -20.98 23.66 4.44
N THR A 339 -19.99 23.62 5.34
CA THR A 339 -20.16 23.99 6.76
C THR A 339 -19.09 24.98 7.22
N SER A 340 -19.41 25.76 8.26
CA SER A 340 -18.49 26.76 8.81
C SER A 340 -17.21 26.13 9.36
N ALA A 341 -16.07 26.77 9.10
CA ALA A 341 -14.77 26.36 9.65
C ALA A 341 -14.64 26.64 11.16
N ASP A 342 -15.49 27.50 11.73
CA ASP A 342 -15.48 27.83 13.15
C ASP A 342 -16.09 26.72 14.03
N LEU A 343 -16.79 25.78 13.41
CA LEU A 343 -17.44 24.68 14.12
C LEU A 343 -16.45 23.53 14.38
N PRO A 344 -16.54 22.88 15.55
CA PRO A 344 -15.87 21.61 15.80
C PRO A 344 -16.24 20.55 14.74
N ALA A 345 -15.33 19.63 14.44
CA ALA A 345 -15.52 18.61 13.40
C ALA A 345 -16.80 17.77 13.56
N GLU A 346 -17.19 17.43 14.80
CA GLU A 346 -18.43 16.70 15.09
C GLU A 346 -19.68 17.51 14.75
N ASP A 347 -19.66 18.81 15.06
CA ASP A 347 -20.78 19.71 14.80
C ASP A 347 -20.93 19.96 13.29
N ARG A 348 -19.82 20.08 12.56
CA ARG A 348 -19.81 20.17 11.10
C ARG A 348 -20.43 18.93 10.45
N VAL A 349 -20.04 17.74 10.88
CA VAL A 349 -20.64 16.50 10.37
C VAL A 349 -22.12 16.45 10.72
N THR A 350 -22.52 16.82 11.94
CA THR A 350 -23.92 16.83 12.36
C THR A 350 -24.77 17.82 11.57
N GLU A 351 -24.27 19.03 11.31
CA GLU A 351 -24.94 20.05 10.49
C GLU A 351 -25.14 19.55 9.05
N TRP A 352 -24.08 19.02 8.44
CA TRP A 352 -24.16 18.41 7.12
C TRP A 352 -25.14 17.23 7.10
N GLU A 353 -25.19 16.43 8.16
CA GLU A 353 -26.13 15.32 8.26
C GLU A 353 -27.58 15.78 8.30
N HIS A 354 -27.88 16.88 9.02
CA HIS A 354 -29.21 17.46 9.05
C HIS A 354 -29.64 18.00 7.68
N ALA A 355 -28.74 18.67 6.96
CA ALA A 355 -29.01 19.15 5.61
C ALA A 355 -29.27 18.00 4.61
N ASN A 356 -28.67 16.83 4.85
CA ASN A 356 -28.73 15.66 3.95
C ASN A 356 -29.57 14.49 4.51
N ALA A 357 -30.47 14.76 5.47
CA ALA A 357 -31.15 13.73 6.26
C ALA A 357 -31.82 12.61 5.45
N ALA A 358 -32.50 12.97 4.35
CA ALA A 358 -33.17 12.00 3.49
C ALA A 358 -32.19 11.05 2.77
N ALA A 359 -31.04 11.55 2.33
CA ALA A 359 -30.01 10.75 1.68
C ALA A 359 -29.29 9.85 2.68
N ILE A 360 -28.97 10.38 3.86
CA ILE A 360 -28.33 9.63 4.95
C ILE A 360 -29.22 8.53 5.48
N SER A 361 -30.53 8.76 5.61
CA SER A 361 -31.47 7.71 6.03
C SER A 361 -31.43 6.50 5.08
N ARG A 362 -31.37 6.73 3.76
CA ARG A 362 -31.22 5.64 2.78
C ARG A 362 -29.89 4.90 2.93
N ALA A 363 -28.79 5.63 3.12
CA ALA A 363 -27.48 5.02 3.32
C ALA A 363 -27.42 4.21 4.63
N ARG A 364 -28.00 4.71 5.72
CA ARG A 364 -28.06 4.01 7.02
C ARG A 364 -28.91 2.75 6.94
N ASN A 365 -30.06 2.78 6.26
CA ASN A 365 -30.87 1.57 6.07
C ASN A 365 -30.09 0.50 5.29
N ALA A 366 -29.41 0.89 4.20
CA ALA A 366 -28.56 -0.03 3.45
C ALA A 366 -27.38 -0.59 4.29
N MET A 367 -26.84 0.20 5.22
CA MET A 367 -25.82 -0.28 6.18
C MET A 367 -26.41 -1.27 7.19
N GLY A 368 -27.60 -1.00 7.74
CA GLY A 368 -28.29 -1.89 8.68
C GLY A 368 -28.60 -3.26 8.05
N ASP A 369 -29.22 -3.26 6.86
CA ASP A 369 -29.53 -4.49 6.12
C ASP A 369 -28.27 -5.33 5.84
N PHE A 370 -27.14 -4.65 5.62
CA PHE A 370 -25.86 -5.29 5.38
C PHE A 370 -25.24 -5.91 6.64
N GLU A 371 -25.46 -5.33 7.81
CA GLU A 371 -24.95 -5.88 9.07
C GLU A 371 -25.63 -7.18 9.48
N ASP A 372 -26.92 -7.30 9.17
CA ASP A 372 -27.77 -8.46 9.47
C ASP A 372 -27.72 -9.57 8.39
N GLY A 373 -27.13 -9.27 7.22
CA GLY A 373 -27.15 -10.12 6.02
C GLY A 373 -25.80 -10.75 5.60
N ARG A 374 -25.79 -11.40 4.42
CA ARG A 374 -24.56 -11.95 3.80
C ARG A 374 -23.69 -10.82 3.25
N SER A 375 -22.43 -10.75 3.69
CA SER A 375 -21.45 -9.77 3.20
C SER A 375 -20.70 -10.25 1.96
N ASP A 376 -21.44 -10.46 0.88
CA ASP A 376 -20.83 -10.76 -0.41
C ASP A 376 -20.43 -9.48 -1.19
N LEU A 377 -19.78 -9.69 -2.32
CA LEU A 377 -19.28 -8.61 -3.19
C LEU A 377 -20.42 -7.70 -3.67
N ALA A 378 -21.60 -8.26 -3.96
CA ALA A 378 -22.74 -7.51 -4.48
C ALA A 378 -23.31 -6.57 -3.42
N ALA A 379 -23.49 -7.06 -2.19
CA ALA A 379 -23.98 -6.26 -1.08
C ALA A 379 -23.03 -5.07 -0.76
N LEU A 380 -21.72 -5.31 -0.72
CA LEU A 380 -20.71 -4.26 -0.52
C LEU A 380 -20.71 -3.23 -1.67
N SER A 381 -20.88 -3.68 -2.91
CA SER A 381 -20.95 -2.80 -4.08
C SER A 381 -22.18 -1.87 -4.03
N VAL A 382 -23.33 -2.41 -3.64
CA VAL A 382 -24.57 -1.63 -3.48
C VAL A 382 -24.42 -0.60 -2.36
N LEU A 383 -23.87 -1.01 -1.22
CA LEU A 383 -23.67 -0.11 -0.09
C LEU A 383 -22.73 1.05 -0.46
N LEU A 384 -21.60 0.73 -1.08
CA LEU A 384 -20.65 1.73 -1.55
C LEU A 384 -21.27 2.70 -2.55
N ARG A 385 -22.14 2.21 -3.46
CA ARG A 385 -22.91 3.09 -4.36
C ARG A 385 -23.82 4.04 -3.60
N GLN A 386 -24.44 3.62 -2.50
CA GLN A 386 -25.24 4.51 -1.65
C GLN A 386 -24.38 5.60 -1.00
N ILE A 387 -23.23 5.23 -0.44
CA ILE A 387 -22.27 6.20 0.15
C ILE A 387 -21.82 7.21 -0.92
N ARG A 388 -21.48 6.76 -2.13
CA ARG A 388 -21.11 7.65 -3.26
C ARG A 388 -22.27 8.55 -3.71
N THR A 389 -23.52 8.14 -3.52
CA THR A 389 -24.68 8.96 -3.86
C THR A 389 -24.80 10.16 -2.92
N LEU A 390 -24.41 10.01 -1.65
CA LEU A 390 -24.38 11.11 -0.68
C LEU A 390 -23.51 12.28 -1.15
N VAL A 391 -22.37 11.99 -1.79
CA VAL A 391 -21.47 12.99 -2.38
C VAL A 391 -22.17 13.80 -3.48
N ARG A 392 -23.00 13.15 -4.31
CA ARG A 392 -23.63 13.79 -5.48
C ARG A 392 -24.85 14.64 -5.14
N THR A 393 -25.62 14.26 -4.12
CA THR A 393 -26.84 14.98 -3.72
C THR A 393 -26.57 16.28 -2.98
N ALA A 394 -25.38 16.49 -2.44
CA ALA A 394 -25.03 17.71 -1.71
C ALA A 394 -24.49 18.82 -2.64
N SER A 395 -23.93 18.44 -3.79
CA SER A 395 -23.47 19.35 -4.86
C SER A 395 -24.60 19.89 -5.78
N ALA A 396 -25.86 19.62 -5.47
CA ALA A 396 -27.06 20.07 -6.21
C ALA A 396 -27.98 20.84 -5.27
#